data_AF-A0A1V4ATZ7-F1
#
_entry.id   AF-A0A1V4ATZ7-F1
#
_cell.length_a   1.000
_cell.length_b   1.000
_cell.length_c   1.000
_cell.angle_alpha   90.00
_cell.angle_beta   90.00
_cell.angle_gamma   90.00
#
_symmetry.space_group_name_H-M   'P 1'
#
loop_
_entity.id
_entity.type
_entity.pdbx_description
1 polymer ?
#
loop_
_entity_poly.entity_id
_entity_poly.type
_entity_poly.pdbx_seq_one_letter_code
_entity_poly.pdbx_strand_id
1 'polypeptide(L)'
;MYIIWFYNLGNTIDKPIVVPIEVLLVTDTGEKYPDAYYPDIMEHVAALDEDHKGDTKYQYAAIAKGELAPKSTKHCVAMFEDVDPKARRLDIFVTGISHFFFWRWRMVDYSYKITYEKEQNYWKLIEHGMTKDTSHRSYEFETGGW
;
A
#
# COMPACT_ATOMS: atom_id res chain seq x y z
N MET A 1 14.94 3.31 9.48
CA MET A 1 15.22 2.68 8.16
C MET A 1 14.03 3.00 7.28
N TYR A 2 14.23 3.41 6.02
CA TYR A 2 13.12 3.63 5.10
C TYR A 2 12.83 2.38 4.28
N ILE A 3 11.55 2.07 4.11
CA ILE A 3 11.07 1.11 3.13
C ILE A 3 10.22 1.87 2.13
N ILE A 4 10.57 1.78 0.85
CA ILE A 4 9.83 2.40 -0.25
C ILE A 4 9.27 1.28 -1.09
N TRP A 5 7.96 1.30 -1.30
CA TRP A 5 7.23 0.24 -1.97
C TRP A 5 6.44 0.81 -3.15
N PHE A 6 6.72 0.31 -4.34
CA PHE A 6 6.05 0.73 -5.57
C PHE A 6 4.99 -0.28 -5.98
N TYR A 7 3.86 0.23 -6.45
CA TYR A 7 2.75 -0.63 -6.87
C TYR A 7 1.90 0.04 -7.94
N ASN A 8 1.18 -0.77 -8.72
CA ASN A 8 0.28 -0.30 -9.75
C ASN A 8 -1.16 -0.57 -9.33
N LEU A 9 -1.99 0.47 -9.33
CA LEU A 9 -3.43 0.36 -9.08
C LEU A 9 -4.18 0.43 -10.42
N GLY A 10 -4.70 -0.71 -10.87
CA GLY A 10 -5.43 -0.82 -12.13
C GLY A 10 -6.94 -0.95 -11.94
N ASN A 11 -7.72 -0.16 -12.69
CA ASN A 11 -9.15 -0.41 -12.87
C ASN A 11 -9.35 -1.29 -14.11
N THR A 12 -9.75 -2.53 -13.89
CA THR A 12 -10.00 -3.51 -14.97
C THR A 12 -11.42 -3.47 -15.51
N ILE A 13 -12.30 -2.64 -14.93
CA ILE A 13 -13.72 -2.55 -15.28
C ILE A 13 -13.94 -1.45 -16.33
N ASP A 14 -14.96 -1.61 -17.17
CA ASP A 14 -15.40 -0.62 -18.18
C ASP A 14 -16.12 0.62 -17.59
N LYS A 15 -16.04 0.84 -16.27
CA LYS A 15 -16.72 1.94 -15.56
C LYS A 15 -15.77 2.61 -14.58
N PRO A 16 -15.89 3.93 -14.34
CA PRO A 16 -15.11 4.59 -13.31
C PRO A 16 -15.48 4.01 -11.93
N ILE A 17 -14.46 3.89 -11.07
CA ILE A 17 -14.62 3.43 -9.69
C ILE A 17 -13.96 4.42 -8.74
N VAL A 18 -14.53 4.66 -7.57
CA VAL A 18 -13.94 5.55 -6.55
C VAL A 18 -13.23 4.70 -5.53
N VAL A 19 -11.90 4.64 -5.51
CA VAL A 19 -11.13 3.75 -4.63
C VAL A 19 -10.69 4.48 -3.36
N PRO A 20 -11.17 4.10 -2.16
CA PRO A 20 -10.68 4.64 -0.88
C PRO A 20 -9.42 3.88 -0.44
N ILE A 21 -8.35 3.98 -1.23
CA ILE A 21 -7.11 3.24 -0.97
C ILE A 21 -6.35 3.81 0.23
N GLU A 22 -5.94 2.92 1.12
CA GLU A 22 -4.93 3.19 2.16
C GLU A 22 -3.90 2.07 2.17
N VAL A 23 -2.66 2.39 2.55
CA VAL A 23 -1.55 1.44 2.62
C VAL A 23 -0.95 1.49 4.02
N LEU A 24 -0.73 0.31 4.60
CA LEU A 24 -0.15 0.14 5.93
C LEU A 24 0.89 -0.97 5.90
N LEU A 25 2.03 -0.76 6.56
CA LEU A 25 3.00 -1.80 6.82
C LEU A 25 2.86 -2.30 8.26
N VAL A 26 2.86 -3.62 8.43
CA VAL A 26 2.96 -4.29 9.74
C VAL A 26 4.19 -5.19 9.73
N THR A 27 4.88 -5.28 10.85
CA THR A 27 6.10 -6.10 10.98
C THR A 27 5.92 -7.23 11.98
N ASP A 28 6.83 -8.20 11.98
CA ASP A 28 6.86 -9.28 12.99
C ASP A 28 7.16 -8.80 14.42
N THR A 29 7.65 -7.57 14.59
CA THR A 29 7.83 -6.94 15.90
C THR A 29 6.51 -6.40 16.46
N GLY A 30 5.44 -6.41 15.66
CA GLY A 30 4.12 -5.90 16.02
C GLY A 30 3.94 -4.39 15.78
N GLU A 31 4.99 -3.70 15.34
CA GLU A 31 4.93 -2.28 14.98
C GLU A 31 4.22 -2.08 13.65
N LYS A 32 3.55 -0.92 13.53
CA LYS A 32 2.75 -0.54 12.37
C LYS A 32 3.21 0.81 11.87
N TYR A 33 3.30 0.93 10.55
CA TYR A 33 3.81 2.12 9.89
C TYR A 33 2.81 2.53 8.80
N PRO A 34 2.11 3.67 8.96
CA PRO A 34 1.25 4.20 7.92
C PRO A 34 2.08 4.69 6.73
N ASP A 35 1.46 4.72 5.55
CA ASP A 35 2.05 5.38 4.39
C ASP A 35 2.36 6.85 4.72
N ALA A 36 3.62 7.23 4.56
CA ALA A 36 4.11 8.59 4.65
C ALA A 36 4.62 9.03 3.27
N TYR A 37 4.37 10.29 2.91
CA TYR A 37 4.84 10.85 1.65
C TYR A 37 5.86 11.96 1.87
N TYR A 38 7.06 11.75 1.33
CA TYR A 38 8.16 12.70 1.39
C TYR A 38 8.58 13.12 -0.03
N PRO A 39 8.22 14.34 -0.49
CA PRO A 39 8.55 14.82 -1.83
C PRO A 39 10.05 14.75 -2.15
N ASP A 40 10.90 15.15 -1.19
CA ASP A 40 12.36 15.20 -1.38
C ASP A 40 12.97 13.80 -1.59
N ILE A 41 12.42 12.79 -0.93
CA ILE A 41 12.84 11.39 -1.11
C ILE A 41 12.40 10.90 -2.49
N MET A 42 11.21 11.29 -2.96
CA MET A 42 10.73 10.90 -4.28
C MET A 42 11.58 11.42 -5.44
N GLU A 43 12.10 12.64 -5.35
CA GLU A 43 12.99 13.17 -6.38
C GLU A 43 14.25 12.31 -6.54
N HIS A 44 14.84 11.90 -5.41
CA HIS A 44 16.00 11.02 -5.40
C HIS A 44 15.67 9.62 -5.94
N VAL A 45 14.52 9.09 -5.53
CA VAL A 45 14.09 7.72 -5.84
C VAL A 45 13.64 7.56 -7.29
N ALA A 46 12.95 8.56 -7.85
CA ALA A 46 12.60 8.58 -9.27
C ALA A 46 13.84 8.55 -10.18
N ALA A 47 14.98 9.09 -9.73
CA ALA A 47 16.24 9.02 -10.45
C ALA A 47 16.91 7.63 -10.39
N LEU A 48 16.53 6.78 -9.42
CA LEU A 48 17.07 5.43 -9.22
C LEU A 48 16.23 4.34 -9.90
N ASP A 49 14.99 4.65 -10.26
CA ASP A 49 14.06 3.70 -10.88
C ASP A 49 14.27 3.63 -12.41
N GLU A 50 14.98 2.60 -12.86
CA GLU A 50 15.25 2.37 -14.30
C GLU A 50 13.97 2.09 -15.12
N ASP A 51 12.89 1.63 -14.48
CA ASP A 51 11.59 1.41 -15.10
C ASP A 51 10.74 2.70 -15.18
N HIS A 52 11.22 3.80 -14.60
CA HIS A 52 10.61 5.12 -14.70
C HIS A 52 10.75 5.69 -16.12
N LYS A 53 9.86 5.26 -17.01
CA LYS A 53 9.78 5.75 -18.38
C LYS A 53 8.99 7.06 -18.43
N GLY A 54 9.67 8.19 -18.67
CA GLY A 54 9.06 9.47 -19.05
C GLY A 54 8.34 10.22 -17.92
N ASP A 55 7.32 11.03 -18.28
CA ASP A 55 6.50 11.91 -17.41
C ASP A 55 5.64 11.17 -16.34
N THR A 56 5.94 9.91 -16.05
CA THR A 56 5.10 9.02 -15.23
C THR A 56 5.24 9.35 -13.73
N LYS A 57 4.47 10.32 -13.24
CA LYS A 57 4.51 10.71 -11.82
C LYS A 57 3.88 9.65 -10.90
N TYR A 58 4.68 9.10 -9.99
CA TYR A 58 4.21 8.27 -8.89
C TYR A 58 3.30 9.06 -7.95
N GLN A 59 2.20 8.42 -7.50
CA GLN A 59 1.21 9.01 -6.59
C GLN A 59 1.20 8.23 -5.27
N TYR A 60 1.23 8.93 -4.13
CA TYR A 60 1.03 8.27 -2.83
C TYR A 60 -0.44 7.99 -2.58
N ALA A 61 -0.75 7.14 -1.59
CA ALA A 61 -2.10 6.62 -1.38
C ALA A 61 -3.15 7.73 -1.25
N ALA A 62 -2.83 8.82 -0.53
CA ALA A 62 -3.76 9.93 -0.31
C ALA A 62 -4.03 10.83 -1.55
N ILE A 63 -3.19 10.77 -2.60
CA ILE A 63 -3.51 11.36 -3.93
C ILE A 63 -4.15 10.31 -4.84
N ALA A 64 -3.70 9.06 -4.75
CA ALA A 64 -4.23 7.97 -5.57
C ALA A 64 -5.70 7.66 -5.24
N LYS A 65 -6.14 7.93 -3.99
CA LYS A 65 -7.54 7.81 -3.56
C LYS A 65 -8.46 8.67 -4.40
N GLY A 66 -9.68 8.17 -4.62
CA GLY A 66 -10.70 8.83 -5.43
C GLY A 66 -10.95 8.11 -6.75
N GLU A 67 -11.40 8.85 -7.75
CA GLU A 67 -11.86 8.24 -9.01
C GLU A 67 -10.70 7.65 -9.82
N LEU A 68 -10.92 6.45 -10.32
CA LEU A 68 -10.05 5.70 -11.22
C LEU A 68 -10.85 5.37 -12.49
N ALA A 69 -10.41 5.95 -13.60
CA ALA A 69 -11.09 5.84 -14.89
C ALA A 69 -11.13 4.37 -15.39
N PRO A 70 -12.08 4.00 -16.26
CA PRO A 70 -12.12 2.68 -16.88
C PRO A 70 -10.80 2.32 -17.55
N LYS A 71 -10.35 1.06 -17.40
CA LYS A 71 -9.13 0.53 -18.05
C LYS A 71 -7.87 1.37 -17.83
N SER A 72 -7.80 2.09 -16.71
CA SER A 72 -6.65 2.94 -16.38
C SER A 72 -5.81 2.32 -15.27
N THR A 73 -4.52 2.69 -15.25
CA THR A 73 -3.57 2.31 -14.21
C THR A 73 -2.97 3.57 -13.61
N LYS A 74 -2.95 3.67 -12.28
CA LYS A 74 -2.16 4.66 -11.54
C LYS A 74 -0.90 3.98 -11.03
N HIS A 75 0.23 4.65 -11.21
CA HIS A 75 1.51 4.27 -10.63
C HIS A 75 1.61 4.88 -9.25
N CYS A 76 1.78 4.04 -8.24
CA CYS A 76 1.72 4.44 -6.85
C CYS A 76 2.99 4.08 -6.09
N VAL A 77 3.21 4.81 -5.00
CA VAL A 77 4.33 4.60 -4.08
C VAL A 77 3.80 4.71 -2.65
N ALA A 78 4.28 3.85 -1.77
CA ALA A 78 4.12 3.98 -0.33
C ALA A 78 5.49 4.05 0.34
N MET A 79 5.65 4.91 1.33
CA MET A 79 6.88 4.96 2.12
C MET A 79 6.60 4.73 3.59
N PHE A 80 7.51 3.99 4.22
CA PHE A 80 7.46 3.68 5.64
C PHE A 80 8.78 4.13 6.26
N GLU A 81 8.70 5.05 7.22
CA GLU A 81 9.84 5.58 7.96
C GLU A 81 10.05 4.79 9.26
N ASP A 82 11.29 4.81 9.76
CA ASP A 82 11.65 4.26 11.06
C ASP A 82 11.27 2.80 11.29
N VAL A 83 11.19 2.02 10.21
CA VAL A 83 10.94 0.59 10.29
C VAL A 83 12.05 -0.09 11.09
N ASP A 84 11.66 -0.93 12.07
CA ASP A 84 12.62 -1.61 12.94
C ASP A 84 13.63 -2.40 12.09
N PRO A 85 14.94 -2.10 12.17
CA PRO A 85 15.96 -2.81 11.40
C PRO A 85 16.06 -4.30 11.74
N LYS A 86 15.55 -4.72 12.90
CA LYS A 86 15.47 -6.12 13.35
C LYS A 86 14.28 -6.87 12.76
N ALA A 87 13.31 -6.18 12.16
CA ALA A 87 12.18 -6.81 11.49
C ALA A 87 12.69 -7.83 10.46
N ARG A 88 12.13 -9.03 10.50
CA ARG A 88 12.43 -10.12 9.56
C ARG A 88 11.28 -10.39 8.62
N ARG A 89 10.08 -9.88 8.93
CA ARG A 89 8.90 -10.03 8.09
C ARG A 89 8.16 -8.71 7.98
N LEU A 90 7.68 -8.43 6.78
CA LEU A 90 6.88 -7.27 6.44
C LEU A 90 5.56 -7.75 5.83
N ASP A 91 4.45 -7.35 6.41
CA ASP A 91 3.11 -7.54 5.87
C ASP A 91 2.60 -6.16 5.43
N ILE A 92 2.59 -5.90 4.12
CA ILE A 92 2.02 -4.67 3.53
C ILE A 92 0.55 -4.95 3.23
N PHE A 93 -0.32 -4.12 3.79
CA PHE A 93 -1.75 -4.14 3.58
C PHE A 93 -2.16 -2.99 2.68
N VAL A 94 -2.91 -3.30 1.63
CA VAL A 94 -3.58 -2.32 0.78
C VAL A 94 -5.08 -2.51 0.93
N THR A 95 -5.75 -1.49 1.46
CA THR A 95 -7.19 -1.52 1.76
C THR A 95 -7.99 -0.81 0.66
N GLY A 96 -9.32 -0.90 0.70
CA GLY A 96 -10.20 -0.15 -0.21
C GLY A 96 -10.25 -0.63 -1.67
N ILE A 97 -9.53 -1.70 -2.02
CA ILE A 97 -9.48 -2.24 -3.40
C ILE A 97 -10.73 -3.07 -3.76
N SER A 98 -11.44 -3.61 -2.77
CA SER A 98 -12.57 -4.52 -2.97
C SER A 98 -13.92 -3.81 -2.89
N HIS A 99 -14.37 -3.23 -4.00
CA HIS A 99 -15.76 -2.70 -4.12
C HIS A 99 -16.80 -3.76 -4.44
N PHE A 100 -16.40 -4.95 -4.87
CA PHE A 100 -17.29 -5.83 -5.62
C PHE A 100 -18.05 -6.90 -4.82
N PHE A 101 -17.88 -6.99 -3.48
CA PHE A 101 -18.49 -8.09 -2.71
C PHE A 101 -19.27 -7.74 -1.44
N PHE A 102 -19.45 -6.46 -1.08
CA PHE A 102 -19.84 -6.14 0.31
C PHE A 102 -21.17 -5.42 0.53
N TRP A 103 -21.90 -5.00 -0.51
CA TRP A 103 -23.19 -4.35 -0.23
C TRP A 103 -24.25 -5.34 0.31
N ARG A 104 -24.11 -6.66 0.11
CA ARG A 104 -25.08 -7.61 0.66
C ARG A 104 -24.72 -8.21 2.02
N TRP A 105 -23.47 -8.54 2.31
CA TRP A 105 -23.13 -9.34 3.51
C TRP A 105 -22.08 -8.61 4.35
N ARG A 106 -22.46 -8.18 5.57
CA ARG A 106 -21.61 -7.57 6.63
C ARG A 106 -20.40 -8.44 6.98
N MET A 107 -19.38 -8.52 6.13
CA MET A 107 -18.21 -9.34 6.36
C MET A 107 -16.94 -8.53 6.08
N VAL A 108 -16.15 -8.35 7.13
CA VAL A 108 -14.67 -8.20 7.17
C VAL A 108 -14.05 -7.43 6.00
N ASP A 109 -13.47 -6.25 6.26
CA ASP A 109 -12.67 -5.54 5.25
C ASP A 109 -11.61 -6.46 4.65
N TYR A 110 -11.83 -6.85 3.41
CA TYR A 110 -10.83 -7.59 2.65
C TYR A 110 -9.74 -6.59 2.24
N SER A 111 -8.58 -6.76 2.84
CA SER A 111 -7.35 -6.09 2.41
C SER A 111 -6.60 -7.01 1.47
N TYR A 112 -5.83 -6.40 0.56
CA TYR A 112 -4.82 -7.12 -0.19
C TYR A 112 -3.54 -7.10 0.64
N LYS A 113 -3.05 -8.27 1.03
CA LYS A 113 -1.81 -8.41 1.81
C LYS A 113 -0.68 -8.90 0.93
N ILE A 114 0.49 -8.30 1.08
CA ILE A 114 1.75 -8.75 0.49
C ILE A 114 2.73 -9.01 1.64
N THR A 115 3.24 -10.22 1.73
CA THR A 115 4.19 -10.63 2.76
C THR A 115 5.60 -10.74 2.16
N TYR A 116 6.55 -10.07 2.77
CA TYR A 116 7.98 -10.20 2.51
C TYR A 116 8.71 -10.77 3.71
N GLU A 117 9.78 -11.52 3.46
CA GLU A 117 10.71 -11.99 4.48
C GLU A 117 12.13 -11.53 4.16
N LYS A 118 12.89 -11.19 5.20
CA LYS A 118 14.28 -10.73 5.08
C LYS A 118 15.19 -11.93 4.86
N GLU A 119 15.81 -12.00 3.69
CA GLU A 119 16.84 -12.99 3.39
C GLU A 119 18.18 -12.27 3.23
N GLN A 120 19.08 -12.43 4.21
CA GLN A 120 20.36 -11.73 4.30
C GLN A 120 20.18 -10.20 4.26
N ASN A 121 20.31 -9.60 3.07
CA ASN A 121 20.29 -8.17 2.82
C ASN A 121 19.17 -7.72 1.86
N TYR A 122 18.26 -8.61 1.46
CA TYR A 122 17.13 -8.27 0.58
C TYR A 122 15.80 -8.79 1.13
N TRP A 123 14.71 -8.18 0.65
CA TRP A 123 13.35 -8.61 0.96
C TRP A 123 12.85 -9.54 -0.13
N LYS A 124 12.47 -10.75 0.26
CA LYS A 124 11.94 -11.77 -0.63
C LYS A 124 10.43 -11.82 -0.51
N LEU A 125 9.73 -11.72 -1.64
CA LEU A 125 8.29 -11.91 -1.68
C LEU A 125 7.95 -13.37 -1.35
N ILE A 126 7.13 -13.58 -0.32
CA ILE A 126 6.70 -14.91 0.12
C ILE A 126 5.31 -15.23 -0.39
N GLU A 127 4.36 -14.32 -0.18
CA GLU A 127 2.97 -14.50 -0.59
C GLU A 127 2.33 -13.14 -0.85
N HIS A 128 1.30 -13.14 -1.69
CA HIS A 128 0.43 -11.97 -1.86
C HIS A 128 -0.97 -12.40 -2.26
N GLY A 129 -1.99 -11.69 -1.77
CA GLY A 129 -3.38 -12.00 -2.09
C GLY A 129 -4.40 -11.30 -1.20
N MET A 130 -5.67 -11.48 -1.56
CA MET A 130 -6.78 -11.02 -0.74
C MET A 130 -6.84 -11.80 0.57
N THR A 131 -6.91 -11.10 1.69
CA THR A 131 -6.93 -11.70 3.02
C THR A 131 -8.08 -11.19 3.88
N LYS A 132 -8.51 -12.02 4.84
CA LYS A 132 -9.41 -11.66 5.95
C LYS A 132 -8.63 -11.19 7.19
N ASP A 133 -7.32 -11.08 7.09
CA ASP A 133 -6.46 -10.59 8.15
C ASP A 133 -6.80 -9.13 8.48
N THR A 134 -7.16 -8.90 9.74
CA THR A 134 -7.61 -7.61 10.27
C THR A 134 -6.56 -6.94 11.15
N SER A 135 -5.31 -7.43 11.16
CA SER A 135 -4.21 -6.80 11.91
C SER A 135 -3.98 -5.33 11.53
N HIS A 136 -4.36 -4.92 10.31
CA HIS A 136 -4.36 -3.52 9.89
C HIS A 136 -5.42 -2.65 10.60
N ARG A 137 -6.58 -3.20 10.99
CA ARG A 137 -7.74 -2.42 11.49
C ARG A 137 -7.55 -1.76 12.85
N SER A 138 -6.64 -2.22 13.70
CA SER A 138 -6.42 -1.57 15.01
C SER A 138 -5.81 -0.16 14.91
N TYR A 139 -5.51 0.33 13.70
CA TYR A 139 -5.12 1.72 13.47
C TYR A 139 -6.31 2.71 13.47
N GLU A 140 -7.56 2.24 13.37
CA GLU A 140 -8.75 3.12 13.33
C GLU A 140 -9.08 3.84 14.65
N PHE A 141 -8.34 3.65 15.74
CA PHE A 141 -8.72 4.16 17.07
C PHE A 141 -7.97 5.40 17.59
N GLU A 142 -6.99 5.97 16.87
CA GLU A 142 -6.18 7.09 17.42
C GLU A 142 -6.20 8.41 16.63
N THR A 143 -6.93 8.52 15.51
CA THR A 143 -7.01 9.78 14.75
C THR A 143 -8.34 10.52 14.88
N GLY A 144 -9.28 10.04 15.70
CA GLY A 144 -10.62 10.61 15.88
C GLY A 144 -10.75 11.61 17.04
N GLY A 145 -9.78 12.50 17.24
CA GLY A 145 -9.80 13.39 18.40
C GLY A 145 -9.10 14.72 18.22
N TRP A 146 -9.50 15.54 17.23
CA TRP A 146 -9.34 17.00 17.24
C TRP A 146 -10.55 17.66 16.58
#